data_AF-A0A0P7CTC6-F1
#
_entry.id   AF-A0A0P7CTC6-F1
#
_cell.length_a   1.000
_cell.length_b   1.000
_cell.length_c   1.000
_cell.angle_alpha   90.00
_cell.angle_beta   90.00
_cell.angle_gamma   90.00
#
_symmetry.space_group_name_H-M   'P 1'
#
loop_
_entity.id
_entity.type
_entity.pdbx_description
1 polymer ?
#
loop_
_entity_poly.entity_id
_entity_poly.type
_entity_poly.pdbx_seq_one_letter_code
_entity_poly.pdbx_strand_id
1 'polypeptide(L)'
;MNSPEDLNRLYTDVSDSIGSAMTDILALNVEHKDGKREIGNITDKLRDIRGRFDSELQQLKTHAEWDTFTLAFFGETNAGKSTIIESLRILFKEESRQALLQQHANDLEQFSQALTAQLEHVREGLHALYSEYTGEVASISQSTARLTQIVQSEAQERNTIAQAEADARTRLAQQEAEARIVVQQQEAAHRQQIAEADARAKRDLAEQESNARLALEQQETSQRLEITQAHAISRFKVRLAMFGIGGVLIGASVVAAVLTLAGA
;
A
#
# COMPACT_ATOMS: atom_id res chain seq x y z
N MET A 1 -94.43 -13.29 18.05
CA MET A 1 -95.05 -12.06 18.55
C MET A 1 -94.23 -10.93 17.97
N ASN A 2 -94.75 -10.22 16.97
CA ASN A 2 -93.94 -9.37 16.10
C ASN A 2 -93.92 -7.93 16.60
N SER A 3 -92.71 -7.45 16.88
CA SER A 3 -92.28 -6.05 16.85
C SER A 3 -92.72 -5.10 17.99
N PRO A 4 -91.91 -4.07 18.28
CA PRO A 4 -92.27 -2.90 19.10
C PRO A 4 -93.57 -2.21 18.66
N GLU A 5 -94.03 -2.44 17.42
CA GLU A 5 -95.27 -1.86 16.90
C GLU A 5 -96.51 -2.46 17.59
N ASP A 6 -96.52 -3.75 17.92
CA ASP A 6 -97.64 -4.39 18.63
C ASP A 6 -97.76 -3.88 20.07
N LEU A 7 -96.62 -3.64 20.74
CA LEU A 7 -96.58 -3.09 22.09
C LEU A 7 -96.94 -1.59 22.11
N ASN A 8 -96.45 -0.82 21.13
CA ASN A 8 -96.84 0.58 20.96
C ASN A 8 -98.33 0.73 20.63
N ARG A 9 -98.90 -0.19 19.85
CA ARG A 9 -100.35 -0.26 19.60
C ARG A 9 -101.13 -0.49 20.88
N LEU A 10 -100.75 -1.50 21.68
CA LEU A 10 -101.41 -1.80 22.95
C LEU A 10 -101.44 -0.58 23.90
N TYR A 11 -100.32 0.14 24.04
CA TYR A 11 -100.28 1.33 24.89
C TYR A 11 -101.08 2.51 24.32
N THR A 12 -101.14 2.64 23.00
CA THR A 12 -101.95 3.67 22.33
C THR A 12 -103.45 3.37 22.52
N ASP A 13 -103.85 2.11 22.37
CA ASP A 13 -105.23 1.65 22.59
C ASP A 13 -105.70 1.92 24.03
N VAL A 14 -104.82 1.78 25.02
CA VAL A 14 -105.12 2.09 26.43
C VAL A 14 -105.32 3.61 26.62
N SER A 15 -104.48 4.46 26.03
CA SER A 15 -104.65 5.93 26.10
C SER A 15 -105.95 6.38 25.42
N ASP A 16 -106.27 5.78 24.27
CA ASP A 16 -107.50 6.05 23.51
C ASP A 16 -108.77 5.57 24.25
N SER A 17 -108.68 4.43 24.92
CA SER A 17 -109.76 3.90 25.77
C SER A 17 -110.04 4.82 26.98
N ILE A 18 -108.98 5.33 27.64
CA ILE A 18 -109.13 6.32 28.72
C ILE A 18 -109.74 7.63 28.19
N GLY A 19 -109.34 8.07 26.98
CA GLY A 19 -109.93 9.23 26.31
C GLY A 19 -111.42 9.05 26.00
N SER A 20 -111.80 7.86 25.55
CA SER A 20 -113.19 7.51 25.26
C SER A 20 -114.05 7.48 26.52
N ALA A 21 -113.58 6.81 27.59
CA ALA A 21 -114.26 6.77 28.88
C ALA A 21 -114.46 8.17 29.49
N MET A 22 -113.48 9.06 29.34
CA MET A 22 -113.60 10.45 29.78
C MET A 22 -114.66 11.23 28.98
N THR A 23 -114.80 10.96 27.69
CA THR A 23 -115.84 11.55 26.83
C THR A 23 -117.23 11.04 27.24
N ASP A 24 -117.36 9.75 27.51
CA ASP A 24 -118.60 9.13 27.96
C ASP A 24 -119.08 9.70 29.31
N ILE A 25 -118.15 9.88 30.25
CA ILE A 25 -118.45 10.44 31.58
C ILE A 25 -118.88 11.91 31.49
N LEU A 26 -118.27 12.69 30.58
CA LEU A 26 -118.66 14.08 30.33
C LEU A 26 -120.01 14.20 29.61
N ALA A 27 -120.42 13.16 28.86
CA ALA A 27 -121.72 13.11 28.19
C ALA A 27 -122.88 12.73 29.13
N LEU A 28 -122.60 12.23 30.34
CA LEU A 28 -123.62 11.90 31.34
C LEU A 28 -124.29 13.19 31.87
N ASN A 29 -125.49 13.49 31.40
CA ASN A 29 -126.28 14.62 31.91
C ASN A 29 -126.96 14.26 33.24
N VAL A 30 -126.33 14.64 34.35
CA VAL A 30 -126.89 14.46 35.71
C VAL A 30 -127.37 15.81 36.25
N GLU A 31 -128.67 15.92 36.52
CA GLU A 31 -129.29 17.17 36.99
C GLU A 31 -129.01 17.46 38.47
N HIS A 32 -128.78 16.42 39.28
CA HIS A 32 -128.53 16.51 40.72
C HIS A 32 -127.15 17.12 41.04
N LYS A 33 -127.10 18.09 41.97
CA LYS A 33 -125.85 18.82 42.31
C LYS A 33 -124.72 17.88 42.74
N ASP A 34 -125.02 16.86 43.55
CA ASP A 34 -124.00 15.95 44.07
C ASP A 34 -123.49 15.00 42.97
N GLY A 35 -124.33 14.66 41.99
CA GLY A 35 -123.94 13.88 40.83
C GLY A 35 -123.01 14.66 39.89
N LYS A 36 -123.27 15.95 39.68
CA LYS A 36 -122.36 16.84 38.95
C LYS A 36 -120.99 16.94 39.64
N ARG A 37 -120.97 16.97 40.98
CA ARG A 37 -119.73 17.02 41.77
C ARG A 37 -118.91 15.74 41.62
N GLU A 38 -119.55 14.57 41.70
CA GLU A 38 -118.84 13.29 41.55
C GLU A 38 -118.37 13.05 40.11
N ILE A 39 -119.13 13.48 39.08
CA ILE A 39 -118.65 13.46 37.69
C ILE A 39 -117.41 14.34 37.52
N GLY A 40 -117.38 15.53 38.12
CA GLY A 40 -116.20 16.39 38.15
C GLY A 40 -115.00 15.70 38.79
N ASN A 41 -115.17 15.11 39.98
CA ASN A 41 -114.12 14.38 40.69
C ASN A 41 -113.55 13.20 39.88
N ILE A 42 -114.41 12.44 39.20
CA ILE A 42 -114.00 11.31 38.36
C ILE A 42 -113.25 11.81 37.12
N THR A 43 -113.76 12.86 36.48
CA THR A 43 -113.14 13.46 35.29
C THR A 43 -111.74 13.99 35.61
N ASP A 44 -111.58 14.70 36.72
CA ASP A 44 -110.27 15.24 37.12
C ASP A 44 -109.29 14.11 37.45
N LYS A 45 -109.73 13.06 38.16
CA LYS A 45 -108.88 11.87 38.42
C LYS A 45 -108.47 11.15 37.13
N LEU A 46 -109.38 10.98 36.16
CA LEU A 46 -109.06 10.37 34.87
C LEU A 46 -108.10 11.22 34.04
N ARG A 47 -108.26 12.55 34.08
CA ARG A 47 -107.33 13.49 33.42
C ARG A 47 -105.92 13.37 34.00
N ASP A 48 -105.79 13.28 35.32
CA ASP A 48 -104.51 13.11 36.01
C ASP A 48 -103.86 11.75 35.72
N ILE A 49 -104.66 10.68 35.62
CA ILE A 49 -104.17 9.35 35.23
C ILE A 49 -103.66 9.37 33.79
N ARG A 50 -104.43 9.95 32.87
CA ARG A 50 -104.03 10.07 31.46
C ARG A 50 -102.73 10.85 31.31
N GLY A 51 -102.62 12.02 31.97
CA GLY A 51 -101.43 12.86 31.88
C GLY A 51 -100.16 12.13 32.38
N ARG A 52 -100.25 11.37 33.47
CA ARG A 52 -99.12 10.56 33.96
C ARG A 52 -98.79 9.40 33.02
N PHE A 53 -99.80 8.68 32.56
CA PHE A 53 -99.62 7.55 31.65
C PHE A 53 -98.97 7.97 30.33
N ASP A 54 -99.43 9.06 29.72
CA ASP A 54 -98.87 9.59 28.47
C ASP A 54 -97.41 10.05 28.66
N SER A 55 -97.09 10.65 29.81
CA SER A 55 -95.72 11.05 30.15
C SER A 55 -94.79 9.86 30.34
N GLU A 56 -95.22 8.81 31.05
CA GLU A 56 -94.43 7.58 31.25
C GLU A 56 -94.24 6.83 29.93
N LEU A 57 -95.27 6.76 29.10
CA LEU A 57 -95.19 6.15 27.77
C LEU A 57 -94.18 6.89 26.88
N GLN A 58 -94.14 8.23 26.95
CA GLN A 58 -93.18 9.03 26.21
C GLN A 58 -91.74 8.81 26.69
N GLN A 59 -91.52 8.70 28.00
CA GLN A 59 -90.20 8.38 28.56
C GLN A 59 -89.72 7.01 28.08
N LEU A 60 -90.61 6.02 28.12
CA LEU A 60 -90.33 4.66 27.69
C LEU A 60 -90.01 4.59 26.18
N LYS A 61 -90.76 5.31 25.33
CA LYS A 61 -90.46 5.41 23.89
C LYS A 61 -89.11 6.06 23.59
N THR A 62 -88.72 7.05 24.38
CA THR A 62 -87.52 7.86 24.10
C THR A 62 -86.23 7.21 24.61
N HIS A 63 -86.29 6.44 25.70
CA HIS A 63 -85.08 5.98 26.40
C HIS A 63 -84.89 4.46 26.42
N ALA A 64 -85.88 3.67 26.03
CA ALA A 64 -85.71 2.22 25.97
C ALA A 64 -85.13 1.80 24.62
N GLU A 65 -84.00 1.10 24.65
CA GLU A 65 -83.45 0.40 23.50
C GLU A 65 -84.19 -0.93 23.30
N TRP A 66 -85.14 -0.96 22.36
CA TRP A 66 -85.96 -2.14 22.08
C TRP A 66 -85.31 -3.11 21.08
N ASP A 67 -84.29 -2.66 20.35
CA ASP A 67 -83.69 -3.40 19.23
C ASP A 67 -82.26 -3.91 19.52
N THR A 68 -81.70 -3.54 20.68
CA THR A 68 -80.35 -3.94 21.08
C THR A 68 -80.40 -5.17 21.99
N PHE A 69 -79.91 -6.31 21.50
CA PHE A 69 -79.66 -7.47 22.36
C PHE A 69 -78.40 -7.23 23.20
N THR A 70 -78.60 -6.91 24.49
CA THR A 70 -77.50 -6.63 25.43
C THR A 70 -77.05 -7.91 26.12
N LEU A 71 -75.78 -8.27 25.96
CA LEU A 71 -75.14 -9.37 26.67
C LEU A 71 -74.06 -8.84 27.62
N ALA A 72 -74.23 -9.10 28.92
CA ALA A 72 -73.27 -8.70 29.95
C ALA A 72 -72.44 -9.90 30.42
N PHE A 73 -71.11 -9.75 30.44
CA PHE A 73 -70.17 -10.77 30.88
C PHE A 73 -69.61 -10.45 32.27
N PHE A 74 -69.88 -11.32 33.25
CA PHE A 74 -69.36 -11.17 34.63
C PHE A 74 -68.38 -12.29 35.00
N GLY A 75 -67.40 -11.96 35.83
CA GLY A 75 -66.48 -12.94 36.44
C GLY A 75 -65.15 -12.30 36.87
N GLU A 76 -64.27 -13.09 37.48
CA GLU A 76 -62.94 -12.64 37.91
C GLU A 76 -61.97 -12.44 36.73
N THR A 77 -60.84 -11.76 36.98
CA THR A 77 -59.76 -11.62 36.01
C THR A 77 -59.26 -13.01 35.61
N ASN A 78 -58.90 -13.20 34.34
CA ASN A 78 -58.42 -14.48 33.79
C ASN A 78 -59.45 -15.63 33.73
N ALA A 79 -60.73 -15.39 34.02
CA ALA A 79 -61.81 -16.37 33.84
C ALA A 79 -62.21 -16.62 32.37
N GLY A 80 -61.42 -16.13 31.39
CA GLY A 80 -61.69 -16.31 29.96
C GLY A 80 -62.75 -15.39 29.35
N LYS A 81 -63.22 -14.36 30.07
CA LYS A 81 -64.20 -13.38 29.54
C LYS A 81 -63.76 -12.76 28.22
N SER A 82 -62.52 -12.27 28.14
CA SER A 82 -61.99 -11.65 26.92
C SER A 82 -61.94 -12.65 25.76
N THR A 83 -61.63 -13.92 26.03
CA THR A 83 -61.60 -14.98 25.01
C THR A 83 -62.99 -15.26 24.44
N ILE A 84 -64.02 -15.31 25.29
CA ILE A 84 -65.40 -15.53 24.84
C ILE A 84 -65.89 -14.34 24.02
N ILE A 85 -65.65 -13.11 24.51
CA ILE A 85 -65.99 -11.88 23.77
C ILE A 85 -65.34 -11.92 22.39
N GLU A 86 -64.04 -12.22 22.32
CA GLU A 86 -63.33 -12.31 21.04
C GLU A 86 -63.87 -13.42 20.14
N SER A 87 -64.21 -14.58 20.70
CA SER A 87 -64.81 -15.70 19.95
C SER A 87 -66.14 -15.30 19.32
N LEU A 88 -66.98 -14.54 20.04
CA LEU A 88 -68.24 -14.03 19.49
C LEU A 88 -68.00 -13.00 18.40
N ARG A 89 -67.04 -12.09 18.57
CA ARG A 89 -66.66 -11.11 17.53
C ARG A 89 -66.23 -11.79 16.23
N ILE A 90 -65.47 -12.88 16.34
CA ILE A 90 -65.05 -13.69 15.19
C ILE A 90 -66.25 -14.41 14.58
N LEU A 91 -67.07 -15.08 15.39
CA LEU A 91 -68.23 -15.86 14.94
C LEU A 91 -69.25 -14.99 14.19
N PHE A 92 -69.52 -13.80 14.71
CA PHE A 92 -70.44 -12.83 14.12
C PHE A 92 -69.80 -11.91 13.07
N LYS A 93 -68.52 -12.12 12.76
CA LYS A 93 -67.79 -11.36 11.73
C LYS A 93 -67.88 -9.84 11.96
N GLU A 94 -67.56 -9.37 13.16
CA GLU A 94 -67.57 -7.95 13.48
C GLU A 94 -66.70 -7.16 12.48
N GLU A 95 -67.33 -6.29 11.68
CA GLU A 95 -66.69 -5.59 10.55
C GLU A 95 -65.50 -4.74 11.00
N SER A 96 -65.64 -4.01 12.13
CA SER A 96 -64.59 -3.18 12.72
C SER A 96 -63.33 -4.00 13.03
N ARG A 97 -63.51 -5.22 13.54
CA ARG A 97 -62.43 -6.14 13.91
C ARG A 97 -61.77 -6.73 12.66
N GLN A 98 -62.55 -7.11 11.65
CA GLN A 98 -62.03 -7.61 10.38
C GLN A 98 -61.21 -6.55 9.65
N ALA A 99 -61.70 -5.31 9.60
CA ALA A 99 -60.98 -4.19 9.02
C ALA A 99 -59.63 -3.96 9.73
N LEU A 100 -59.62 -3.99 11.07
CA LEU A 100 -58.40 -3.84 11.86
C LEU A 100 -57.40 -4.98 11.59
N LEU A 101 -57.86 -6.23 11.52
CA LEU A 101 -57.00 -7.38 11.21
C LEU A 101 -56.40 -7.29 9.79
N GLN A 102 -57.20 -6.84 8.81
CA GLN A 102 -56.71 -6.63 7.44
C GLN A 102 -55.68 -5.50 7.38
N GLN A 103 -55.92 -4.40 8.11
CA GLN A 103 -54.96 -3.31 8.21
C GLN A 103 -53.64 -3.80 8.79
N HIS A 104 -53.68 -4.52 9.92
CA HIS A 104 -52.47 -5.07 10.54
C HIS A 104 -51.72 -6.05 9.62
N ALA A 105 -52.44 -6.84 8.84
CA ALA A 105 -51.82 -7.74 7.86
C ALA A 105 -51.09 -6.96 6.77
N ASN A 106 -51.71 -5.90 6.24
CA ASN A 106 -51.11 -5.02 5.24
C ASN A 106 -49.89 -4.28 5.81
N ASP A 107 -49.99 -3.75 7.03
CA ASP A 107 -48.89 -3.06 7.71
C ASP A 107 -47.69 -4.01 7.89
N LEU A 108 -47.95 -5.25 8.32
CA LEU A 108 -46.91 -6.26 8.48
C LEU A 108 -46.20 -6.59 7.16
N GLU A 109 -46.97 -6.68 6.06
CA GLU A 109 -46.42 -6.89 4.73
C GLU A 109 -45.54 -5.70 4.29
N GLN A 110 -46.01 -4.47 4.49
CA GLN A 110 -45.25 -3.27 4.19
C GLN A 110 -43.95 -3.19 5.00
N PHE A 111 -43.99 -3.50 6.30
CA PHE A 111 -42.79 -3.54 7.14
C PHE A 111 -41.80 -4.60 6.65
N SER A 112 -42.29 -5.79 6.28
CA SER A 112 -41.45 -6.86 5.74
C SER A 112 -40.76 -6.45 4.44
N GLN A 113 -41.50 -5.83 3.52
CA GLN A 113 -40.96 -5.33 2.26
C GLN A 113 -39.93 -4.22 2.49
N ALA A 114 -40.23 -3.26 3.37
CA ALA A 114 -39.30 -2.17 3.69
C ALA A 114 -38.00 -2.69 4.33
N LEU A 115 -38.10 -3.63 5.26
CA LEU A 115 -36.94 -4.25 5.90
C LEU A 115 -36.09 -5.01 4.87
N THR A 116 -36.73 -5.77 3.98
CA THR A 116 -36.05 -6.50 2.91
C THR A 116 -35.31 -5.54 1.98
N ALA A 117 -35.95 -4.44 1.57
CA ALA A 117 -35.31 -3.43 0.72
C ALA A 117 -34.10 -2.77 1.40
N GLN A 118 -34.19 -2.48 2.71
CA GLN A 118 -33.05 -1.93 3.45
C GLN A 118 -31.88 -2.93 3.56
N LEU A 119 -32.18 -4.21 3.84
CA LEU A 119 -31.16 -5.25 3.90
C LEU A 119 -30.44 -5.42 2.56
N GLU A 120 -31.19 -5.39 1.46
CA GLU A 120 -30.63 -5.47 0.11
C GLU A 120 -29.74 -4.26 -0.19
N HIS A 121 -30.18 -3.04 0.15
CA HIS A 121 -29.36 -1.84 -0.02
C HIS A 121 -28.05 -1.92 0.79
N VAL A 122 -28.11 -2.36 2.05
CA VAL A 122 -26.90 -2.52 2.89
C VAL A 122 -25.98 -3.58 2.29
N ARG A 123 -26.53 -4.70 1.81
CA ARG A 123 -25.76 -5.77 1.17
C ARG A 123 -25.06 -5.29 -0.09
N GLU A 124 -25.75 -4.55 -0.96
CA GLU A 124 -25.17 -3.95 -2.17
C GLU A 124 -24.08 -2.93 -1.84
N GLY A 125 -24.33 -2.05 -0.85
CA GLY A 125 -23.35 -1.08 -0.39
C GLY A 125 -22.08 -1.74 0.14
N LEU A 126 -22.21 -2.79 0.95
CA LEU A 126 -21.07 -3.57 1.44
C LEU A 126 -20.31 -4.25 0.30
N HIS A 127 -21.02 -4.81 -0.69
CA HIS A 127 -20.40 -5.46 -1.83
C HIS A 127 -19.58 -4.47 -2.68
N ALA A 128 -20.14 -3.28 -2.92
CA ALA A 128 -19.44 -2.20 -3.63
C ALA A 128 -18.16 -1.78 -2.89
N LEU A 129 -18.26 -1.55 -1.58
CA LEU A 129 -17.12 -1.19 -0.73
C LEU A 129 -16.02 -2.27 -0.78
N TYR A 130 -16.41 -3.55 -0.69
CA TYR A 130 -15.47 -4.67 -0.75
C TYR A 130 -14.79 -4.77 -2.12
N SER A 131 -15.53 -4.55 -3.20
CA SER A 131 -14.99 -4.53 -4.56
C SER A 131 -13.99 -3.39 -4.76
N GLU A 132 -14.25 -2.23 -4.18
CA GLU A 132 -13.34 -1.07 -4.24
C GLU A 132 -12.04 -1.38 -3.48
N TYR A 133 -12.13 -1.83 -2.22
CA TYR A 133 -10.95 -2.18 -1.43
C TYR A 133 -10.11 -3.29 -2.06
N THR A 134 -10.74 -4.33 -2.62
CA THR A 134 -10.00 -5.39 -3.30
C THR A 134 -9.29 -4.87 -4.56
N GLY A 135 -9.91 -3.92 -5.28
CA GLY A 135 -9.28 -3.21 -6.39
C GLY A 135 -8.07 -2.39 -5.97
N GLU A 136 -8.19 -1.61 -4.89
CA GLU A 136 -7.08 -0.83 -4.34
C GLU A 136 -5.91 -1.71 -3.89
N VAL A 137 -6.19 -2.79 -3.15
CA VAL A 137 -5.18 -3.74 -2.69
C VAL A 137 -4.48 -4.41 -3.87
N ALA A 138 -5.21 -4.76 -4.92
CA ALA A 138 -4.63 -5.31 -6.15
C ALA A 138 -3.69 -4.30 -6.84
N SER A 139 -4.09 -3.03 -6.91
CA SER A 139 -3.27 -1.94 -7.46
C SER A 139 -1.98 -1.70 -6.65
N ILE A 140 -2.08 -1.70 -5.32
CA ILE A 140 -0.93 -1.57 -4.42
C ILE A 140 0.02 -2.77 -4.59
N SER A 141 -0.52 -3.98 -4.67
CA SER A 141 0.27 -5.20 -4.91
C SER A 141 1.02 -5.12 -6.25
N GLN A 142 0.34 -4.70 -7.31
CA GLN A 142 0.97 -4.50 -8.62
C GLN A 142 2.07 -3.43 -8.59
N SER A 143 1.83 -2.32 -7.91
CA SER A 143 2.80 -1.23 -7.76
C SER A 143 4.04 -1.70 -6.97
N THR A 144 3.82 -2.50 -5.92
CA THR A 144 4.89 -3.11 -5.11
C THR A 144 5.72 -4.10 -5.94
N ALA A 145 5.07 -4.90 -6.79
CA ALA A 145 5.76 -5.81 -7.71
C ALA A 145 6.63 -5.03 -8.72
N ARG A 146 6.11 -3.92 -9.27
CA ARG A 146 6.89 -3.03 -10.16
C ARG A 146 8.09 -2.42 -9.44
N LEU A 147 7.91 -1.93 -8.22
CA LEU A 147 9.03 -1.37 -7.43
C LEU A 147 10.10 -2.43 -7.16
N THR A 148 9.71 -3.66 -6.81
CA THR A 148 10.64 -4.77 -6.63
C THR A 148 11.46 -5.01 -7.90
N GLN A 149 10.81 -5.03 -9.06
CA GLN A 149 11.50 -5.21 -10.35
C GLN A 149 12.47 -4.06 -10.65
N ILE A 150 12.07 -2.81 -10.41
CA ILE A 150 12.94 -1.63 -10.60
C ILE A 150 14.17 -1.72 -9.70
N VAL A 151 13.98 -1.97 -8.40
CA VAL A 151 15.08 -2.11 -7.43
C VAL A 151 16.03 -3.22 -7.85
N GLN A 152 15.51 -4.34 -8.34
CA GLN A 152 16.35 -5.44 -8.82
C GLN A 152 17.14 -5.06 -10.07
N SER A 153 16.54 -4.32 -11.03
CA SER A 153 17.25 -3.82 -12.20
C SER A 153 18.34 -2.81 -11.84
N GLU A 154 18.06 -1.85 -10.94
CA GLU A 154 19.06 -0.89 -10.46
C GLU A 154 20.21 -1.60 -9.74
N ALA A 155 19.92 -2.60 -8.90
CA ALA A 155 20.95 -3.36 -8.21
C ALA A 155 21.86 -4.10 -9.21
N GLN A 156 21.28 -4.65 -10.28
CA GLN A 156 22.04 -5.31 -11.33
C GLN A 156 22.91 -4.32 -12.11
N GLU A 157 22.37 -3.18 -12.51
CA GLU A 157 23.13 -2.10 -13.17
C GLU A 157 24.29 -1.62 -12.30
N ARG A 158 24.04 -1.33 -11.02
CA ARG A 158 25.09 -0.94 -10.06
C ARG A 158 26.19 -1.98 -9.95
N ASN A 159 25.85 -3.26 -9.90
CA ASN A 159 26.84 -4.33 -9.88
C ASN A 159 27.67 -4.37 -11.16
N THR A 160 27.07 -4.20 -12.34
CA THR A 160 27.81 -4.16 -13.61
C THR A 160 28.77 -2.97 -13.68
N ILE A 161 28.34 -1.79 -13.22
CA ILE A 161 29.19 -0.60 -13.15
C ILE A 161 30.34 -0.82 -12.18
N ALA A 162 30.06 -1.34 -10.98
CA ALA A 162 31.09 -1.62 -9.98
C ALA A 162 32.14 -2.63 -10.48
N GLN A 163 31.71 -3.66 -11.21
CA GLN A 163 32.61 -4.62 -11.87
C GLN A 163 33.48 -3.93 -12.94
N ALA A 164 32.86 -3.15 -13.83
CA ALA A 164 33.58 -2.43 -14.87
C ALA A 164 34.61 -1.44 -14.30
N GLU A 165 34.28 -0.75 -13.20
CA GLU A 165 35.21 0.12 -12.48
C GLU A 165 36.37 -0.65 -11.86
N ALA A 166 36.11 -1.80 -11.22
CA ALA A 166 37.16 -2.64 -10.65
C ALA A 166 38.12 -3.18 -11.73
N ASP A 167 37.59 -3.60 -12.87
CA ASP A 167 38.38 -4.06 -14.02
C ASP A 167 39.20 -2.94 -14.63
N ALA A 168 38.62 -1.73 -14.76
CA ALA A 168 39.34 -0.54 -15.23
C ALA A 168 40.49 -0.17 -14.29
N ARG A 169 40.27 -0.18 -12.96
CA ARG A 169 41.32 0.07 -11.96
C ARG A 169 42.44 -0.95 -12.05
N THR A 170 42.10 -2.22 -12.22
CA THR A 170 43.09 -3.30 -12.33
C THR A 170 43.93 -3.14 -13.61
N ARG A 171 43.31 -2.84 -14.74
CA ARG A 171 44.01 -2.57 -16.01
C ARG A 171 44.92 -1.36 -15.91
N LEU A 172 44.46 -0.25 -15.33
CA LEU A 172 45.28 0.93 -15.11
C LEU A 172 46.49 0.63 -14.22
N ALA A 173 46.30 -0.10 -13.13
CA ALA A 173 47.40 -0.50 -12.25
C ALA A 173 48.43 -1.40 -12.97
N GLN A 174 47.98 -2.32 -13.84
CA GLN A 174 48.86 -3.14 -14.67
C GLN A 174 49.65 -2.28 -15.67
N GLN A 175 48.98 -1.38 -16.39
CA GLN A 175 49.64 -0.46 -17.33
C GLN A 175 50.67 0.44 -16.65
N GLU A 176 50.35 0.99 -15.47
CA GLU A 176 51.29 1.78 -14.68
C GLU A 176 52.50 0.95 -14.22
N ALA A 177 52.28 -0.30 -13.79
CA ALA A 177 53.36 -1.19 -13.38
C ALA A 177 54.28 -1.55 -14.57
N GLU A 178 53.71 -1.86 -15.73
CA GLU A 178 54.47 -2.13 -16.96
C GLU A 178 55.27 -0.90 -17.40
N ALA A 179 54.65 0.28 -17.41
CA ALA A 179 55.32 1.54 -17.75
C ALA A 179 56.49 1.82 -16.80
N ARG A 180 56.31 1.60 -15.49
CA ARG A 180 57.39 1.73 -14.49
C ARG A 180 58.55 0.78 -14.77
N ILE A 181 58.27 -0.49 -15.11
CA ILE A 181 59.31 -1.48 -15.45
C ILE A 181 60.08 -1.02 -16.68
N VAL A 182 59.40 -0.55 -17.73
CA VAL A 182 60.04 -0.06 -18.96
C VAL A 182 60.94 1.13 -18.67
N VAL A 183 60.46 2.12 -17.90
CA VAL A 183 61.28 3.28 -17.50
C VAL A 183 62.50 2.83 -16.69
N GLN A 184 62.32 1.93 -15.73
CA GLN A 184 63.41 1.39 -14.91
C GLN A 184 64.46 0.63 -15.76
N GLN A 185 64.02 -0.14 -16.76
CA GLN A 185 64.91 -0.82 -17.70
C GLN A 185 65.67 0.17 -18.59
N GLN A 186 65.01 1.22 -19.09
CA GLN A 186 65.65 2.27 -19.88
C GLN A 186 66.71 3.01 -19.05
N GLU A 187 66.39 3.37 -17.80
CA GLU A 187 67.36 3.99 -16.90
C GLU A 187 68.55 3.06 -16.59
N ALA A 188 68.29 1.76 -16.37
CA ALA A 188 69.35 0.78 -16.15
C ALA A 188 70.25 0.64 -17.39
N ALA A 189 69.67 0.56 -18.58
CA ALA A 189 70.40 0.52 -19.84
C ALA A 189 71.22 1.80 -20.06
N HIS A 190 70.65 2.98 -19.77
CA HIS A 190 71.36 4.24 -19.88
C HIS A 190 72.53 4.33 -18.88
N ARG A 191 72.33 3.91 -17.62
CA ARG A 191 73.41 3.81 -16.63
C ARG A 191 74.52 2.87 -17.09
N GLN A 192 74.18 1.74 -17.68
CA GLN A 192 75.16 0.80 -18.22
C GLN A 192 75.97 1.42 -19.37
N GLN A 193 75.31 2.10 -20.31
CA GLN A 193 75.99 2.80 -21.41
C GLN A 193 76.97 3.86 -20.90
N ILE A 194 76.57 4.66 -19.90
CA ILE A 194 77.47 5.64 -19.25
C ILE A 194 78.66 4.95 -18.61
N ALA A 195 78.43 3.85 -17.87
CA ALA A 195 79.51 3.10 -17.22
C ALA A 195 80.48 2.49 -18.24
N GLU A 196 79.97 1.96 -19.37
CA GLU A 196 80.79 1.46 -20.47
C GLU A 196 81.59 2.56 -21.15
N ALA A 197 81.00 3.75 -21.37
CA ALA A 197 81.68 4.89 -21.94
C ALA A 197 82.80 5.41 -21.01
N ASP A 198 82.55 5.50 -19.70
CA ASP A 198 83.56 5.86 -18.70
C ASP A 198 84.70 4.83 -18.64
N ALA A 199 84.37 3.53 -18.69
CA ALA A 199 85.37 2.47 -18.72
C ALA A 199 86.23 2.50 -20.00
N ARG A 200 85.64 2.81 -21.16
CA ARG A 200 86.36 3.01 -22.42
C ARG A 200 87.31 4.21 -22.34
N ALA A 201 86.79 5.37 -21.90
CA ALA A 201 87.61 6.58 -21.74
C ALA A 201 88.80 6.35 -20.80
N LYS A 202 88.62 5.60 -19.70
CA LYS A 202 89.72 5.21 -18.81
C LYS A 202 90.75 4.31 -19.47
N ARG A 203 90.33 3.36 -20.31
CA ARG A 203 91.26 2.50 -21.06
C ARG A 203 92.04 3.29 -22.10
N ASP A 204 91.36 4.16 -22.85
CA ASP A 204 91.99 5.00 -23.87
C ASP A 204 93.02 5.95 -23.23
N LEU A 205 92.69 6.53 -22.07
CA LEU A 205 93.64 7.34 -21.30
C LEU A 205 94.83 6.52 -20.81
N ALA A 206 94.61 5.34 -20.24
CA ALA A 206 95.68 4.45 -19.80
C ALA A 206 96.59 4.00 -20.95
N GLU A 207 96.01 3.73 -22.12
CA GLU A 207 96.74 3.41 -23.35
C GLU A 207 97.55 4.62 -23.83
N GLN A 208 96.97 5.82 -23.82
CA GLN A 208 97.67 7.06 -24.15
C GLN A 208 98.83 7.34 -23.19
N GLU A 209 98.64 7.14 -21.88
CA GLU A 209 99.69 7.27 -20.87
C GLU A 209 100.80 6.22 -21.07
N SER A 210 100.44 4.98 -21.36
CA SER A 210 101.40 3.91 -21.66
C SER A 210 102.21 4.22 -22.93
N ASN A 211 101.54 4.65 -24.00
CA ASN A 211 102.17 5.02 -25.26
C ASN A 211 103.07 6.26 -25.08
N ALA A 212 102.62 7.24 -24.29
CA ALA A 212 103.44 8.41 -23.94
C ALA A 212 104.69 8.01 -23.14
N ARG A 213 104.57 7.09 -22.16
CA ARG A 213 105.72 6.54 -21.43
C ARG A 213 106.68 5.79 -22.33
N LEU A 214 106.18 4.94 -23.24
CA LEU A 214 106.98 4.23 -24.24
C LEU A 214 107.71 5.21 -25.17
N ALA A 215 107.04 6.27 -25.63
CA ALA A 215 107.66 7.30 -26.47
C ALA A 215 108.77 8.05 -25.71
N LEU A 216 108.56 8.36 -24.43
CA LEU A 216 109.57 8.98 -23.56
C LEU A 216 110.77 8.05 -23.34
N GLU A 217 110.53 6.76 -23.10
CA GLU A 217 111.59 5.76 -22.94
C GLU A 217 112.37 5.53 -24.25
N GLN A 218 111.68 5.52 -25.40
CA GLN A 218 112.31 5.50 -26.72
C GLN A 218 113.15 6.77 -26.97
N GLN A 219 112.67 7.93 -26.52
CA GLN A 219 113.41 9.18 -26.61
C GLN A 219 114.66 9.17 -25.71
N GLU A 220 114.54 8.72 -24.46
CA GLU A 220 115.67 8.59 -23.53
C GLU A 220 116.71 7.58 -24.03
N THR A 221 116.27 6.43 -24.55
CA THR A 221 117.16 5.42 -25.13
C THR A 221 117.83 5.94 -26.40
N SER A 222 117.13 6.69 -27.25
CA SER A 222 117.71 7.35 -28.43
C SER A 222 118.73 8.42 -28.03
N GLN A 223 118.44 9.24 -27.02
CA GLN A 223 119.40 10.20 -26.48
C GLN A 223 120.63 9.52 -25.86
N ARG A 224 120.44 8.40 -25.15
CA ARG A 224 121.56 7.58 -24.64
C ARG A 224 122.37 6.97 -25.78
N LEU A 225 121.73 6.58 -26.88
CA LEU A 225 122.42 6.08 -28.07
C LEU A 225 123.24 7.19 -28.73
N GLU A 226 122.71 8.39 -28.87
CA GLU A 226 123.47 9.55 -29.38
C GLU A 226 124.64 9.92 -28.47
N ILE A 227 124.45 9.92 -27.15
CA ILE A 227 125.52 10.18 -26.19
C ILE A 227 126.60 9.10 -26.26
N THR A 228 126.24 7.82 -26.38
CA THR A 228 127.22 6.73 -26.51
C THR A 228 127.91 6.74 -27.88
N GLN A 229 127.23 7.12 -28.94
CA GLN A 229 127.82 7.31 -30.28
C GLN A 229 128.77 8.52 -30.30
N ALA A 230 128.42 9.63 -29.63
CA ALA A 230 129.31 10.77 -29.42
C ALA A 230 130.55 10.40 -28.57
N HIS A 231 130.36 9.59 -27.52
CA HIS A 231 131.48 9.03 -26.73
C HIS A 231 132.33 8.03 -27.53
N ALA A 232 131.75 7.28 -28.47
CA ALA A 232 132.47 6.37 -29.35
C ALA A 232 133.29 7.14 -30.39
N ILE A 233 132.72 8.20 -30.98
CA ILE A 233 133.42 9.08 -31.95
C ILE A 233 134.55 9.84 -31.25
N SER A 234 134.36 10.32 -30.02
CA SER A 234 135.44 10.96 -29.26
C SER A 234 136.54 9.95 -28.87
N ARG A 235 136.19 8.74 -28.43
CA ARG A 235 137.17 7.66 -28.17
C ARG A 235 137.89 7.20 -29.44
N PHE A 236 137.22 7.19 -30.59
CA PHE A 236 137.84 6.84 -31.86
C PHE A 236 138.83 7.93 -32.31
N LYS A 237 138.49 9.21 -32.14
CA LYS A 237 139.43 10.34 -32.36
C LYS A 237 140.65 10.28 -31.43
N VAL A 238 140.45 9.94 -30.15
CA VAL A 238 141.53 9.80 -29.16
C VAL A 238 142.41 8.56 -29.44
N ARG A 239 141.84 7.45 -29.91
CA ARG A 239 142.62 6.26 -30.32
C ARG A 239 143.35 6.44 -31.65
N LEU A 240 142.78 7.19 -32.60
CA LEU A 240 143.42 7.46 -33.89
C LEU A 240 144.63 8.41 -33.75
N ALA A 241 144.64 9.27 -32.72
CA ALA A 241 145.80 10.11 -32.40
C ALA A 241 146.96 9.34 -31.71
N MET A 242 146.71 8.12 -31.19
CA MET A 242 147.71 7.33 -30.44
C MET A 242 148.32 6.15 -31.23
N PHE A 243 147.88 5.88 -32.45
CA PHE A 243 148.38 4.78 -33.30
C PHE A 243 149.07 5.30 -34.58
N GLY A 244 150.06 6.18 -34.41
CA GLY A 244 150.89 6.73 -35.49
C GLY A 244 152.27 6.07 -35.67
N ILE A 245 152.61 5.01 -34.93
CA ILE A 245 153.89 4.27 -35.11
C ILE A 245 153.64 2.77 -35.00
N GLY A 246 153.85 2.06 -36.12
CA GLY A 246 154.31 0.66 -36.12
C GLY A 246 153.26 -0.44 -36.37
N GLY A 247 152.89 -0.63 -37.64
CA GLY A 247 152.64 -1.92 -38.35
C GLY A 247 151.69 -2.98 -37.75
N VAL A 248 151.15 -3.96 -38.47
CA VAL A 248 151.25 -4.41 -39.86
C VAL A 248 150.27 -5.62 -39.96
N LEU A 249 149.63 -5.79 -41.13
CA LEU A 249 149.16 -7.05 -41.73
C LEU A 249 147.82 -7.74 -41.35
N ILE A 250 147.01 -7.89 -42.42
CA ILE A 250 146.16 -9.04 -42.84
C ILE A 250 144.90 -9.29 -41.97
N GLY A 251 143.68 -9.38 -42.48
CA GLY A 251 143.13 -9.59 -43.82
C GLY A 251 141.86 -10.45 -43.70
N ALA A 252 140.93 -10.29 -44.66
CA ALA A 252 139.99 -11.31 -45.16
C ALA A 252 139.01 -11.98 -44.14
N SER A 253 137.72 -11.59 -44.08
CA SER A 253 136.58 -12.09 -44.89
C SER A 253 135.94 -13.41 -44.42
N VAL A 254 134.64 -13.60 -44.75
CA VAL A 254 133.83 -14.86 -44.77
C VAL A 254 133.05 -15.13 -43.45
N VAL A 255 131.72 -14.89 -43.36
CA VAL A 255 130.52 -15.63 -43.85
C VAL A 255 129.99 -16.67 -42.83
N ALA A 256 128.66 -16.84 -42.87
CA ALA A 256 127.80 -17.91 -42.31
C ALA A 256 127.37 -17.72 -40.85
N ALA A 257 126.11 -17.34 -40.60
CA ALA A 257 124.90 -18.19 -40.64
C ALA A 257 124.86 -19.20 -39.50
N VAL A 258 123.90 -19.07 -38.58
CA VAL A 258 123.05 -20.18 -38.15
C VAL A 258 121.68 -19.62 -37.79
N LEU A 259 120.72 -20.08 -38.57
CA LEU A 259 119.28 -20.07 -38.38
C LEU A 259 118.95 -21.29 -37.50
N THR A 260 118.21 -21.10 -36.41
CA THR A 260 117.31 -22.07 -35.76
C THR A 260 116.91 -21.47 -34.41
N LEU A 261 115.73 -21.67 -33.82
CA LEU A 261 114.40 -22.13 -34.21
C LEU A 261 113.66 -22.11 -32.85
N ALA A 262 112.39 -21.72 -32.86
CA ALA A 262 111.35 -22.10 -31.90
C ALA A 262 111.41 -21.58 -30.45
N GLY A 263 110.34 -20.87 -30.08
CA GLY A 263 109.49 -21.35 -28.98
C GLY A 263 109.26 -20.42 -27.79
N ALA A 264 108.30 -19.49 -27.93
CA ALA A 264 107.16 -19.25 -27.04
C ALA A 264 106.46 -17.93 -27.42
#